data_AF-A0A6A4NS90-F1
#
_entry.id   AF-A0A6A4NS90-F1
#
_cell.length_a   1.000
_cell.length_b   1.000
_cell.length_c   1.000
_cell.angle_alpha   90.00
_cell.angle_beta   90.00
_cell.angle_gamma   90.00
#
_symmetry.space_group_name_H-M   'P 1'
#
loop_
_entity.id
_entity.type
_entity.pdbx_description
1 polymer ?
#
loop_
_entity_poly.entity_id
_entity_poly.type
_entity_poly.pdbx_seq_one_letter_code
_entity_poly.pdbx_strand_id
1 'polypeptide(L)'
;MQNFRLKDQIDYIRTTDPNNFLLQFLIIQKSAPTIIFNTCHELETDALNVLSSMFPSLHTLLHQVQVSGKISNICLEWLESKEPRSVIYVNFGSITVMSHEQLFEFAWGLANSNKNFLWIIKYLLLLSLYSQTL
;
A
#
# COMPACT_ATOMS: atom_id res chain seq x y z
N MET A 1 8.77 -16.94 -9.83
CA MET A 1 9.03 -16.84 -8.36
C MET A 1 10.44 -17.29 -7.93
N GLN A 2 11.48 -16.98 -8.69
CA GLN A 2 12.86 -17.21 -8.21
C GLN A 2 13.26 -15.97 -7.38
N ASN A 3 13.81 -16.17 -6.17
CA ASN A 3 14.23 -15.13 -5.19
C ASN A 3 13.25 -14.75 -4.06
N PHE A 4 12.16 -15.50 -3.84
CA PHE A 4 11.26 -15.23 -2.71
C PHE A 4 11.85 -15.74 -1.39
N ARG A 5 12.05 -14.87 -0.40
CA ARG A 5 12.57 -15.24 0.93
C ARG A 5 11.46 -15.18 1.97
N LEU A 6 11.73 -15.75 3.16
CA LEU A 6 10.79 -15.70 4.28
C LEU A 6 10.35 -14.26 4.60
N LYS A 7 11.26 -13.29 4.56
CA LYS A 7 10.97 -11.87 4.81
C LYS A 7 10.11 -11.17 3.74
N ASP A 8 9.97 -11.78 2.57
CA ASP A 8 9.15 -11.27 1.47
C ASP A 8 7.73 -11.88 1.50
N GLN A 9 7.49 -12.89 2.37
CA GLN A 9 6.17 -13.47 2.60
C GLN A 9 5.22 -12.50 3.33
N ILE A 10 3.90 -12.71 3.17
CA ILE A 10 2.88 -11.98 3.92
C ILE A 10 3.12 -12.16 5.43
N ASP A 11 3.26 -11.08 6.18
CA ASP A 11 3.66 -11.15 7.60
C ASP A 11 2.69 -11.96 8.46
N TYR A 12 1.42 -12.08 8.06
CA TYR A 12 0.39 -12.84 8.77
C TYR A 12 0.62 -14.36 8.84
N ILE A 13 1.47 -14.92 7.96
CA ILE A 13 1.83 -16.34 8.05
C ILE A 13 3.01 -16.60 9.00
N ARG A 14 3.69 -15.54 9.47
CA ARG A 14 4.77 -15.64 10.47
C ARG A 14 4.21 -15.57 11.89
N THR A 15 3.32 -16.51 12.22
CA THR A 15 2.69 -16.61 13.54
C THR A 15 2.80 -18.04 14.05
N THR A 16 2.96 -18.19 15.38
CA THR A 16 2.87 -19.48 16.07
C THR A 16 1.51 -19.72 16.71
N ASP A 17 0.61 -18.72 16.63
CA ASP A 17 -0.75 -18.83 17.15
C ASP A 17 -1.65 -19.58 16.15
N PRO A 18 -2.12 -20.81 16.48
CA PRO A 18 -3.00 -21.57 15.59
C PRO A 18 -4.38 -20.92 15.40
N ASN A 19 -4.75 -19.97 16.27
CA ASN A 19 -6.01 -19.25 16.20
C ASN A 19 -5.88 -17.85 15.59
N ASN A 20 -4.76 -17.56 14.91
CA ASN A 20 -4.56 -16.28 14.26
C ASN A 20 -5.67 -16.00 13.24
N PHE A 21 -6.46 -14.96 13.50
CA PHE A 21 -7.64 -14.62 12.71
C PHE A 21 -7.33 -14.40 11.22
N LEU A 22 -6.21 -13.72 10.90
CA LEU A 22 -5.86 -13.40 9.51
C LEU A 22 -5.41 -14.65 8.75
N LEU A 23 -4.67 -15.56 9.40
CA LEU A 23 -4.33 -16.85 8.83
C LEU A 23 -5.58 -17.70 8.58
N GLN A 24 -6.49 -17.79 9.54
CA GLN A 24 -7.75 -18.52 9.38
C GLN A 24 -8.62 -17.93 8.25
N PHE A 25 -8.70 -16.60 8.18
CA PHE A 25 -9.41 -15.91 7.11
C PHE A 25 -8.86 -16.28 5.72
N LEU A 26 -7.54 -16.27 5.54
CA LEU A 26 -6.90 -16.66 4.27
C LEU A 26 -7.20 -18.11 3.87
N ILE A 27 -7.22 -19.03 4.84
CA ILE A 27 -7.54 -20.44 4.59
C ILE A 27 -9.00 -20.59 4.13
N ILE A 28 -9.94 -19.86 4.74
CA ILE A 28 -11.38 -19.94 4.41
C ILE A 28 -11.64 -19.48 2.96
N GLN A 29 -10.95 -18.45 2.49
CA GLN A 29 -11.09 -17.95 1.11
C GLN A 29 -10.78 -19.02 0.06
N LYS A 30 -9.97 -20.03 0.41
CA LYS A 30 -9.61 -21.14 -0.47
C LYS A 30 -10.81 -22.02 -0.83
N SER A 31 -11.88 -22.00 -0.04
CA SER A 31 -13.11 -22.76 -0.26
C SER A 31 -14.11 -22.05 -1.18
N ALA A 32 -13.79 -20.83 -1.65
CA ALA A 32 -14.66 -20.09 -2.53
C ALA A 32 -14.80 -20.80 -3.90
N PRO A 33 -16.00 -20.82 -4.51
CA PRO A 33 -16.22 -21.46 -5.82
C PRO A 33 -15.53 -20.70 -6.97
N THR A 34 -15.31 -19.39 -6.79
CA THR A 34 -14.64 -18.52 -7.74
C THR A 34 -13.83 -17.50 -6.96
N ILE A 35 -12.60 -17.25 -7.40
CA ILE A 35 -11.71 -16.24 -6.80
C ILE A 35 -11.40 -15.18 -7.85
N ILE A 36 -11.59 -13.91 -7.46
CA ILE A 36 -11.28 -12.75 -8.30
C ILE A 36 -10.06 -12.05 -7.72
N PHE A 37 -9.01 -11.88 -8.53
CA PHE A 37 -7.84 -11.10 -8.18
C PHE A 37 -7.90 -9.73 -8.87
N ASN A 38 -7.66 -8.66 -8.13
CA ASN A 38 -7.52 -7.31 -8.69
C ASN A 38 -6.11 -7.12 -9.25
N THR A 39 -5.82 -7.79 -10.35
CA THR A 39 -4.52 -7.81 -11.04
C THR A 39 -4.76 -8.07 -12.53
N CYS A 40 -3.69 -8.21 -13.32
CA CYS A 40 -3.75 -8.65 -14.70
C CYS A 40 -2.58 -9.60 -15.04
N HIS A 41 -2.70 -10.31 -16.16
CA HIS A 41 -1.73 -11.33 -16.55
C HIS A 41 -0.35 -10.75 -16.85
N GLU A 42 -0.30 -9.56 -17.44
CA GLU A 42 0.92 -8.84 -17.80
C GLU A 42 1.74 -8.44 -16.57
N LEU A 43 1.08 -8.19 -15.43
CA LEU A 43 1.75 -7.80 -14.18
C LEU A 43 2.30 -9.01 -13.41
N GLU A 44 1.56 -10.12 -13.41
CA GLU A 44 1.81 -11.26 -12.51
C GLU A 44 1.77 -12.63 -13.22
N THR A 45 2.32 -12.70 -14.44
CA THR A 45 2.26 -13.90 -15.31
C THR A 45 2.63 -15.19 -14.58
N ASP A 46 3.83 -15.25 -13.97
CA ASP A 46 4.31 -16.44 -13.26
C ASP A 46 3.38 -16.87 -12.13
N ALA A 47 2.91 -15.91 -11.33
CA ALA A 47 2.08 -16.18 -10.17
C ALA A 47 0.69 -16.66 -10.60
N LEU A 48 0.09 -16.02 -11.60
CA LEU A 48 -1.22 -16.39 -12.12
C LEU A 48 -1.22 -17.76 -12.81
N ASN A 49 -0.13 -18.12 -13.49
CA ASN A 49 0.02 -19.45 -14.08
C ASN A 49 0.06 -20.56 -13.01
N VAL A 50 0.70 -20.29 -11.86
CA VAL A 50 0.69 -21.22 -10.73
C VAL A 50 -0.69 -21.25 -10.07
N LEU A 51 -1.30 -20.08 -9.83
CA LEU A 51 -2.60 -19.99 -9.17
C LEU A 51 -3.73 -20.61 -10.00
N SER A 52 -3.72 -20.49 -11.32
CA SER A 52 -4.73 -21.12 -12.20
C SER A 52 -4.70 -22.64 -12.12
N SER A 53 -3.54 -23.25 -11.84
CA SER A 53 -3.43 -24.69 -11.59
C SER A 53 -4.02 -25.10 -10.22
N MET A 54 -4.04 -24.19 -9.25
CA MET A 54 -4.55 -24.43 -7.90
C MET A 54 -6.04 -24.09 -7.75
N PHE A 55 -6.52 -23.15 -8.57
CA PHE A 55 -7.87 -22.59 -8.53
C PHE A 55 -8.44 -22.57 -9.95
N PRO A 56 -9.21 -23.60 -10.35
CA PRO A 56 -9.73 -23.72 -11.72
C PRO A 56 -10.66 -22.56 -12.12
N SER A 57 -11.32 -21.94 -11.15
CA SER A 57 -12.23 -20.79 -11.32
C SER A 57 -11.59 -19.51 -10.79
N LEU A 58 -10.48 -19.11 -11.42
CA LEU A 58 -9.75 -17.88 -11.13
C LEU A 58 -9.97 -16.86 -12.23
N HIS A 59 -10.33 -15.63 -11.85
CA HIS A 59 -10.44 -14.51 -12.77
C HIS A 59 -9.59 -13.33 -12.30
N THR A 60 -9.05 -12.58 -13.26
CA THR A 60 -8.35 -11.33 -13.00
C THR A 60 -9.20 -10.17 -13.49
N LEU A 61 -9.43 -9.18 -12.63
CA LEU A 61 -10.11 -7.95 -12.99
C LEU A 61 -9.25 -6.78 -12.53
N LEU A 62 -8.47 -6.21 -13.43
CA LEU A 62 -7.75 -4.96 -13.16
C LEU A 62 -8.77 -3.82 -13.10
N HIS A 63 -9.30 -3.57 -11.92
CA HIS A 63 -10.22 -2.48 -11.73
C HIS A 63 -9.41 -1.20 -11.55
N GLN A 64 -9.52 -0.28 -12.52
CA GLN A 64 -9.16 1.11 -12.27
C GLN A 64 -10.17 1.66 -11.27
N VAL A 65 -9.85 1.52 -9.98
CA VAL A 65 -10.60 2.19 -8.92
C VAL A 65 -10.52 3.68 -9.23
N GLN A 66 -11.62 4.28 -9.69
CA GLN A 66 -11.81 5.70 -9.53
C GLN A 66 -11.87 5.94 -8.03
N VAL A 67 -10.73 6.29 -7.45
CA VAL A 67 -10.68 6.70 -6.06
C VAL A 67 -11.47 8.00 -6.01
N SER A 68 -12.70 7.92 -5.50
CA SER A 68 -13.52 9.08 -5.13
C SER A 68 -12.92 9.75 -3.90
N GLY A 69 -11.67 10.19 -4.01
CA GLY A 69 -10.99 11.03 -3.06
C GLY A 69 -11.09 12.47 -3.55
N LYS A 70 -11.72 13.33 -2.77
CA LYS A 70 -11.77 14.75 -3.09
C LYS A 70 -10.41 15.37 -2.77
N ILE A 71 -9.52 15.41 -3.76
CA ILE A 71 -8.33 16.26 -3.68
C ILE A 71 -8.84 17.70 -3.68
N SER A 72 -8.35 18.53 -2.78
CA SER A 72 -8.76 19.93 -2.75
C SER A 72 -8.32 20.63 -4.03
N ASN A 73 -9.13 21.57 -4.54
CA ASN A 73 -8.75 22.36 -5.72
C ASN A 73 -7.41 23.06 -5.50
N ILE A 74 -7.13 23.52 -4.28
CA ILE A 74 -5.85 24.12 -3.87
C ILE A 74 -4.66 23.17 -4.13
N CYS A 75 -4.83 21.87 -3.85
CA CYS A 75 -3.77 20.88 -4.07
C CYS A 75 -3.58 20.62 -5.57
N LEU A 76 -4.66 20.58 -6.35
CA LEU A 76 -4.59 20.43 -7.81
C LEU A 76 -3.90 21.63 -8.46
N GLU A 77 -4.29 22.86 -8.09
CA GLU A 77 -3.67 24.10 -8.56
C GLU A 77 -2.18 24.15 -8.21
N TRP A 78 -1.80 23.71 -6.99
CA TRP A 78 -0.40 23.61 -6.60
C TRP A 78 0.37 22.60 -7.45
N LEU A 79 -0.21 21.44 -7.75
CA LEU A 79 0.41 20.43 -8.62
C LEU A 79 0.57 20.93 -10.06
N GLU A 80 -0.44 21.61 -10.61
CA GLU A 80 -0.42 22.19 -11.95
C GLU A 80 0.68 23.27 -12.11
N SER A 81 1.10 23.91 -11.01
CA SER A 81 2.20 24.88 -11.02
C SER A 81 3.60 24.25 -11.11
N LYS A 82 3.74 22.92 -11.08
CA LYS A 82 5.03 22.22 -11.05
C LYS A 82 5.36 21.57 -12.39
N GLU A 83 6.65 21.43 -12.66
CA GLU A 83 7.13 20.73 -13.84
C GLU A 83 6.64 19.26 -13.86
N PRO A 84 6.34 18.69 -15.04
CA PRO A 84 5.94 17.29 -15.15
C PRO A 84 6.95 16.35 -14.49
N ARG A 85 6.44 15.37 -13.71
CA ARG A 85 7.27 14.35 -13.03
C ARG A 85 8.28 14.93 -12.02
N SER A 86 8.04 16.14 -11.50
CA SER A 86 8.94 16.81 -10.53
C SER A 86 8.50 16.72 -9.07
N VAL A 87 7.30 16.22 -8.80
CA VAL A 87 6.71 16.13 -7.45
C VAL A 87 6.72 14.69 -6.96
N ILE A 88 7.19 14.47 -5.73
CA ILE A 88 7.12 13.18 -5.05
C ILE A 88 5.75 13.03 -4.38
N TYR A 89 4.99 12.00 -4.74
CA TYR A 89 3.77 11.62 -4.01
C TYR A 89 4.12 10.63 -2.89
N VAL A 90 3.67 10.93 -1.67
CA VAL A 90 3.85 10.05 -0.51
C VAL A 90 2.51 9.77 0.16
N ASN A 91 2.19 8.48 0.30
CA ASN A 91 1.05 8.01 1.07
C ASN A 91 1.32 6.58 1.58
N PHE A 92 1.23 6.38 2.89
CA PHE A 92 1.42 5.06 3.52
C PHE A 92 0.13 4.27 3.69
N GLY A 93 -0.98 4.74 3.11
CA GLY A 93 -2.29 4.12 3.23
C GLY A 93 -2.99 4.41 4.56
N SER A 94 -4.23 3.95 4.66
CA SER A 94 -5.11 4.24 5.81
C SER A 94 -4.89 3.33 7.01
N ILE A 95 -4.18 2.21 6.87
CA ILE A 95 -4.03 1.22 7.95
C ILE A 95 -2.67 1.37 8.64
N THR A 96 -1.63 1.72 7.90
CA THR A 96 -0.27 1.83 8.42
C THR A 96 -0.20 2.77 9.61
N VAL A 97 0.50 2.32 10.65
CA VAL A 97 0.85 3.07 11.85
C VAL A 97 2.36 3.26 11.81
N MET A 98 2.79 4.50 11.82
CA MET A 98 4.21 4.88 11.85
C MET A 98 4.55 5.35 13.27
N SER A 99 5.71 4.97 13.78
CA SER A 99 6.18 5.53 15.05
C SER A 99 6.51 7.01 14.90
N HIS A 100 6.56 7.73 16.01
CA HIS A 100 6.95 9.15 16.02
C HIS A 100 8.34 9.38 15.42
N GLU A 101 9.31 8.55 15.78
CA GLU A 101 10.67 8.60 15.28
C GLU A 101 10.73 8.39 13.76
N GLN A 102 10.03 7.36 13.26
CA GLN A 102 9.95 7.10 11.82
C GLN A 102 9.32 8.26 11.06
N LEU A 103 8.29 8.88 11.64
CA LEU A 103 7.60 10.03 11.03
C LEU A 103 8.51 11.25 10.95
N PHE A 104 9.29 11.49 12.00
CA PHE A 104 10.24 12.60 12.08
C PHE A 104 11.39 12.43 11.09
N GLU A 105 12.01 11.25 11.06
CA GLU A 105 13.07 10.92 10.10
C GLU A 105 12.56 11.03 8.66
N PHE A 106 11.33 10.59 8.40
CA PHE A 106 10.74 10.71 7.07
C PHE A 106 10.46 12.17 6.69
N ALA A 107 9.97 12.98 7.62
CA ALA A 107 9.75 14.41 7.41
C ALA A 107 11.07 15.15 7.08
N TRP A 108 12.14 14.88 7.83
CA TRP A 108 13.46 15.44 7.56
C TRP A 108 14.06 14.94 6.26
N GLY A 109 13.89 13.65 5.94
CA GLY A 109 14.31 13.09 4.65
C GLY A 109 13.65 13.81 3.48
N LEU A 110 12.34 14.08 3.56
CA LEU A 110 11.62 14.86 2.55
C LEU A 110 12.12 16.30 2.47
N ALA A 111 12.27 17.00 3.61
CA ALA A 111 12.75 18.38 3.65
C ALA A 111 14.17 18.51 3.05
N ASN A 112 15.07 17.60 3.40
CA ASN A 112 16.46 17.60 2.93
C ASN A 112 16.62 17.12 1.48
N SER A 113 15.58 16.52 0.88
CA SER A 113 15.62 16.07 -0.53
C SER A 113 15.69 17.23 -1.54
N ASN A 114 15.31 18.45 -1.11
CA ASN A 114 15.16 19.62 -1.98
C ASN A 114 14.22 19.36 -3.20
N LYS A 115 13.26 18.44 -3.05
CA LYS A 115 12.22 18.16 -4.05
C LYS A 115 10.88 18.69 -3.58
N ASN A 116 10.02 19.07 -4.53
CA ASN A 116 8.61 19.27 -4.24
C ASN A 116 8.00 17.91 -3.85
N PHE A 117 7.19 17.87 -2.81
CA PHE A 117 6.49 16.66 -2.40
C PHE A 117 5.05 16.96 -1.99
N LEU A 118 4.16 16.01 -2.27
CA LEU A 118 2.80 15.95 -1.77
C LEU A 118 2.71 14.75 -0.82
N TRP A 119 2.65 15.03 0.48
CA TRP A 119 2.57 14.00 1.50
C TRP A 119 1.19 13.97 2.16
N ILE A 120 0.48 12.85 1.98
CA ILE A 120 -0.80 12.59 2.65
C ILE A 120 -0.52 11.97 4.02
N ILE A 121 -0.73 12.77 5.07
CA ILE A 121 -0.55 12.38 6.47
C ILE A 121 -1.88 12.40 7.21
N LYS A 122 -2.11 11.42 8.11
CA LYS A 122 -3.28 11.42 8.98
C LYS A 122 -3.15 12.52 10.02
N TYR A 123 -4.25 13.21 10.33
CA TYR A 123 -4.28 14.30 11.30
C TYR A 123 -3.66 13.94 12.66
N LEU A 124 -3.90 12.72 13.17
CA LEU A 124 -3.31 12.26 14.44
C LEU A 124 -1.78 12.18 14.42
N LEU A 125 -1.18 11.86 13.27
CA LEU A 125 0.27 11.85 13.09
C LEU A 125 0.82 13.27 12.90
N LEU A 126 0.03 14.17 12.31
CA LEU A 126 0.42 15.57 12.16
C LEU A 126 0.55 16.26 13.52
N LEU A 127 -0.41 16.06 14.43
CA LEU A 127 -0.38 16.66 15.77
C LEU A 127 0.89 16.29 16.56
N SER A 128 1.40 15.08 16.37
CA SER A 128 2.56 14.63 17.12
C SER A 128 3.89 15.20 16.61
N LEU A 129 3.95 15.64 15.35
CA LEU A 129 5.07 16.45 14.85
C LEU A 129 5.06 17.85 15.49
N TYR A 130 3.89 18.49 15.57
CA TYR A 130 3.77 19.84 16.14
C TYR A 130 4.08 19.90 17.63
N SER A 131 3.78 18.85 18.40
CA SER A 131 4.05 18.81 19.85
C SER A 131 5.53 18.73 20.23
N GLN A 132 6.44 18.51 19.26
CA GLN A 132 7.88 18.43 19.52
C GLN A 132 8.67 19.64 19.01
N THR A 133 8.02 20.52 18.24
CA THR A 133 8.60 21.81 17.80
C THR A 133 8.36 22.97 18.77
N LEU A 134 7.63 22.72 19.88
CA LEU A 134 7.44 23.61 21.03
C LEU A 134 8.17 23.02 22.25
#